data_AF-A0A256WG06-F1
#
_entry.id   AF-A0A256WG06-F1
#
_cell.length_a   1.000
_cell.length_b   1.000
_cell.length_c   1.000
_cell.angle_alpha   90.00
_cell.angle_beta   90.00
_cell.angle_gamma   90.00
#
_symmetry.space_group_name_H-M   'P 1'
#
loop_
_entity.id
_entity.type
_entity.pdbx_description
1 polymer ?
#
loop_
_entity_poly.entity_id
_entity_poly.type
_entity_poly.pdbx_seq_one_letter_code
_entity_poly.pdbx_strand_id
1 'polypeptide(L)'
;MSKLYNILFIFLFSIIKPLIKFVLPKFKQREDYIKQNPIKPLLDSQKKTIWFHAASMGEFEQAKPVIEKINKDKQYNIVCSFYSPSGFENQKNYKYADYTCYLSFDTKKNAKHFIDTIKPDAAVVIRYDLWYNHISELNKRCIPLFLLCATKPKRSFPQSYYKKIYGFCDTIITMSQNDTHYFESLDLKSYQMKKSYLKPLKNLIKLVSKRLELYMYHTSQSQKISRSYKN
;
A
#
# COMPACT_ATOMS: atom_id res chain seq x y z
N MET A 1 -18.20 0.12 9.33
CA MET A 1 -17.50 -0.41 8.15
C MET A 1 -16.53 -1.53 8.48
N SER A 2 -15.58 -1.36 9.40
CA SER A 2 -14.66 -2.44 9.77
C SER A 2 -15.38 -3.72 10.21
N LYS A 3 -16.38 -3.64 11.09
CA LYS A 3 -17.16 -4.82 11.52
C LYS A 3 -17.90 -5.48 10.34
N LEU A 4 -18.62 -4.71 9.52
CA LEU A 4 -19.34 -5.25 8.37
C LEU A 4 -18.41 -5.83 7.30
N TYR A 5 -17.27 -5.19 7.01
CA TYR A 5 -16.25 -5.73 6.10
C TYR A 5 -15.65 -7.02 6.65
N ASN A 6 -15.21 -7.03 7.91
CA ASN A 6 -14.59 -8.22 8.51
C ASN A 6 -15.62 -9.36 8.67
N ILE A 7 -16.89 -9.05 8.98
CA ILE A 7 -17.92 -10.10 9.04
C ILE A 7 -18.23 -10.55 7.63
N LEU A 8 -18.76 -9.70 6.76
CA LEU A 8 -19.24 -10.12 5.44
C LEU A 8 -18.12 -10.67 4.54
N PHE A 9 -17.00 -9.95 4.41
CA PHE A 9 -15.95 -10.30 3.46
C PHE A 9 -15.02 -11.40 3.98
N ILE A 10 -14.55 -11.33 5.23
CA ILE A 10 -13.63 -12.34 5.75
C ILE A 10 -14.36 -13.64 6.06
N PHE A 11 -15.59 -13.59 6.61
CA PHE A 11 -16.38 -14.80 6.86
C PHE A 11 -16.72 -15.52 5.56
N LEU A 12 -17.27 -14.81 4.57
CA LEU A 12 -17.61 -15.38 3.28
C LEU A 12 -16.37 -15.93 2.57
N PHE A 13 -15.26 -15.20 2.59
CA PHE A 13 -14.01 -15.69 2.03
C PHE A 13 -13.50 -16.94 2.77
N SER A 14 -13.66 -17.02 4.09
CA SER A 14 -13.20 -18.18 4.89
C SER A 14 -13.98 -19.45 4.56
N ILE A 15 -15.27 -19.34 4.24
CA ILE A 15 -16.12 -20.45 3.77
C ILE A 15 -15.70 -20.90 2.37
N ILE A 16 -15.40 -19.95 1.47
CA ILE A 16 -15.07 -20.25 0.07
C ILE A 16 -13.60 -20.67 -0.10
N LYS A 17 -12.71 -20.27 0.82
CA LYS A 17 -11.27 -20.55 0.80
C LYS A 17 -10.89 -22.03 0.61
N PRO A 18 -11.48 -23.03 1.31
CA PRO A 18 -11.15 -24.43 1.07
C PRO A 18 -11.47 -24.85 -0.37
N LEU A 19 -12.60 -24.40 -0.92
CA LEU A 19 -12.97 -24.65 -2.31
C LEU A 19 -11.98 -23.98 -3.29
N ILE A 20 -11.61 -22.71 -3.05
CA ILE A 20 -10.61 -22.01 -3.88
C ILE A 20 -9.27 -22.74 -3.87
N LYS A 21 -8.82 -23.26 -2.72
CA LYS A 21 -7.56 -24.02 -2.64
C LYS A 21 -7.60 -25.32 -3.41
N PHE A 22 -8.76 -25.99 -3.43
CA PHE A 22 -8.97 -27.21 -4.19
C PHE A 22 -8.96 -26.93 -5.70
N VAL A 23 -9.68 -25.88 -6.13
CA VAL A 23 -9.85 -25.54 -7.56
C VAL A 23 -8.64 -24.81 -8.14
N LEU A 24 -7.91 -24.02 -7.35
CA LEU A 24 -6.81 -23.17 -7.79
C LEU A 24 -5.48 -23.55 -7.10
N PRO A 25 -4.69 -24.47 -7.68
CA PRO A 25 -3.42 -24.93 -7.11
C PRO A 25 -2.43 -23.80 -6.82
N LYS A 26 -2.40 -22.77 -7.68
CA LYS A 26 -1.56 -21.57 -7.51
C LYS A 26 -1.91 -20.78 -6.24
N PHE A 27 -3.19 -20.76 -5.84
CA PHE A 27 -3.60 -20.10 -4.60
C PHE A 27 -3.16 -20.89 -3.37
N LYS A 28 -3.26 -22.23 -3.42
CA LYS A 28 -2.71 -23.11 -2.37
C LYS A 28 -1.21 -22.91 -2.22
N GLN A 29 -0.46 -22.95 -3.32
CA GLN A 29 0.99 -22.74 -3.33
C GLN A 29 1.40 -21.42 -2.67
N ARG A 30 0.71 -20.32 -2.98
CA ARG A 30 0.94 -19.01 -2.34
C ARG A 30 0.74 -19.07 -0.83
N GLU A 31 -0.36 -19.65 -0.38
CA GLU A 31 -0.68 -19.73 1.05
C GLU A 31 0.33 -20.60 1.81
N ASP A 32 0.81 -21.68 1.19
CA ASP A 32 1.84 -22.54 1.77
C ASP A 32 3.20 -21.81 1.80
N TYR A 33 3.54 -21.05 0.75
CA TYR A 33 4.73 -20.20 0.72
C TYR A 33 4.73 -19.16 1.84
N ILE A 34 3.62 -18.43 2.04
CA ILE A 34 3.49 -17.42 3.11
C ILE A 34 3.71 -18.04 4.49
N LYS A 35 3.20 -19.26 4.72
CA LYS A 35 3.39 -19.96 6.00
C LYS A 35 4.83 -20.38 6.24
N GLN A 36 5.50 -20.86 5.20
CA GLN A 36 6.89 -21.34 5.27
C GLN A 36 7.90 -20.17 5.31
N ASN A 37 7.55 -19.03 4.73
CA ASN A 37 8.41 -17.86 4.57
C ASN A 37 7.76 -16.65 5.27
N PRO A 38 7.77 -16.61 6.62
CA PRO A 38 7.25 -15.46 7.35
C PRO A 38 8.02 -14.20 6.99
N ILE A 39 7.30 -13.07 6.91
CA ILE A 39 7.88 -11.78 6.54
C ILE A 39 8.95 -11.34 7.53
N LYS A 40 10.19 -11.17 7.05
CA LYS A 40 11.37 -10.77 7.83
C LYS A 40 12.35 -10.00 6.93
N PRO A 41 12.03 -8.74 6.59
CA PRO A 41 12.87 -7.97 5.68
C PRO A 41 14.17 -7.51 6.39
N LEU A 42 15.30 -7.58 5.68
CA LEU A 42 16.57 -7.02 6.12
C LEU A 42 16.72 -5.63 5.51
N LEU A 43 16.12 -4.62 6.16
CA LEU A 43 16.11 -3.23 5.69
C LEU A 43 17.18 -2.41 6.39
N ASP A 44 17.73 -1.42 5.70
CA ASP A 44 18.67 -0.47 6.27
C ASP A 44 17.94 0.46 7.25
N SER A 45 18.28 0.37 8.54
CA SER A 45 17.64 1.15 9.61
C SER A 45 17.80 2.67 9.48
N GLN A 46 18.77 3.16 8.68
CA GLN A 46 18.98 4.59 8.45
C GLN A 46 18.10 5.14 7.33
N LYS A 47 17.54 4.27 6.48
CA LYS A 47 16.73 4.64 5.33
C LYS A 47 15.24 4.62 5.65
N LYS A 48 14.51 5.48 4.95
CA LYS A 48 13.05 5.51 4.98
C LYS A 48 12.47 4.40 4.11
N THR A 49 11.39 3.77 4.55
CA THR A 49 10.80 2.62 3.86
C THR A 49 9.58 3.03 3.05
N ILE A 50 9.61 2.75 1.74
CA ILE A 50 8.46 2.94 0.85
C ILE A 50 7.92 1.56 0.45
N TRP A 51 6.66 1.32 0.78
CA TRP A 51 5.97 0.09 0.42
C TRP A 51 5.21 0.26 -0.90
N PHE A 52 5.53 -0.54 -1.90
CA PHE A 52 4.78 -0.69 -3.15
C PHE A 52 3.95 -1.98 -3.13
N HIS A 53 2.67 -1.87 -3.45
CA HIS A 53 1.78 -3.02 -3.57
C HIS A 53 1.11 -3.10 -4.94
N ALA A 54 1.25 -4.24 -5.61
CA ALA A 54 0.54 -4.57 -6.84
C ALA A 54 -0.15 -5.93 -6.67
N ALA A 55 -1.41 -6.06 -7.08
CA ALA A 55 -2.11 -7.34 -7.02
C ALA A 55 -1.52 -8.34 -8.04
N SER A 56 -0.94 -7.85 -9.14
CA SER A 56 -0.43 -8.67 -10.23
C SER A 56 0.79 -8.08 -10.95
N MET A 57 1.41 -8.88 -11.83
CA MET A 57 2.49 -8.45 -12.71
C MET A 57 2.12 -7.26 -13.60
N GLY A 58 0.95 -7.28 -14.23
CA GLY A 58 0.52 -6.20 -15.14
C GLY A 58 0.30 -4.85 -14.45
N GLU A 59 -0.01 -4.87 -13.15
CA GLU A 59 -0.04 -3.66 -12.33
C GLU A 59 1.38 -3.24 -11.94
N PHE A 60 2.23 -4.19 -11.56
CA PHE A 60 3.59 -3.89 -11.14
C PHE A 60 4.45 -3.26 -12.24
N GLU A 61 4.25 -3.63 -13.50
CA GLU A 61 4.93 -2.96 -14.63
C GLU A 61 4.70 -1.45 -14.64
N GLN A 62 3.56 -0.98 -14.13
CA GLN A 62 3.26 0.46 -14.04
C GLN A 62 3.99 1.14 -12.88
N ALA A 63 4.39 0.38 -11.86
CA ALA A 63 5.15 0.88 -10.72
C ALA A 63 6.66 0.96 -11.00
N LYS A 64 7.20 0.10 -11.88
CA LYS A 64 8.64 -0.01 -12.15
C LYS A 64 9.31 1.34 -12.47
N PRO A 65 8.81 2.18 -13.40
CA PRO A 65 9.46 3.45 -13.71
C PRO A 65 9.55 4.40 -12.50
N VAL A 66 8.56 4.32 -11.60
CA VAL A 66 8.53 5.11 -10.37
C VAL A 66 9.54 4.58 -9.35
N ILE A 67 9.55 3.27 -9.14
CA ILE A 67 10.50 2.59 -8.23
C ILE A 67 11.94 2.84 -8.68
N GLU A 68 12.23 2.68 -9.97
CA GLU A 68 13.54 2.91 -10.56
C GLU A 68 14.03 4.33 -10.35
N LYS A 69 13.13 5.31 -10.48
CA LYS A 69 13.45 6.72 -10.28
C LYS A 69 13.76 7.01 -8.82
N ILE A 70 12.97 6.48 -7.88
CA ILE A 70 13.19 6.63 -6.43
C ILE A 70 14.51 5.97 -6.02
N ASN A 71 14.80 4.79 -6.55
CA ASN A 71 16.00 4.03 -6.18
C ASN A 71 17.31 4.69 -6.65
N LYS A 72 17.26 5.64 -7.60
CA LYS A 72 18.46 6.41 -8.01
C LYS A 72 19.04 7.23 -6.87
N ASP A 73 18.20 7.71 -5.96
CA ASP A 73 18.65 8.53 -4.83
C ASP A 73 19.28 7.68 -3.71
N LYS A 74 19.06 6.35 -3.73
CA LYS A 74 19.60 5.38 -2.74
C LYS A 74 19.28 5.67 -1.27
N GLN A 75 18.36 6.60 -1.00
CA GLN A 75 17.95 7.00 0.35
C GLN A 75 16.81 6.18 0.95
N TYR A 76 16.18 5.31 0.17
CA TYR A 76 14.98 4.59 0.57
C TYR A 76 15.20 3.09 0.55
N ASN A 77 14.63 2.41 1.55
CA ASN A 77 14.30 1.00 1.43
C ASN A 77 13.03 0.85 0.59
N ILE A 78 13.02 -0.08 -0.35
CA ILE A 78 11.91 -0.35 -1.23
C ILE A 78 11.37 -1.76 -0.95
N VAL A 79 10.14 -1.83 -0.46
CA VAL A 79 9.44 -3.08 -0.20
C VAL A 79 8.36 -3.27 -1.25
N CYS A 80 8.38 -4.38 -1.98
CA CYS A 80 7.38 -4.73 -2.97
C CYS A 80 6.53 -5.91 -2.48
N SER A 81 5.20 -5.77 -2.46
CA SER A 81 4.31 -6.87 -2.14
C SER A 81 3.35 -7.20 -3.27
N PHE A 82 3.05 -8.50 -3.40
CA PHE A 82 2.21 -9.03 -4.46
C PHE A 82 1.05 -9.85 -3.90
N TYR A 83 -0.14 -9.72 -4.48
CA TYR A 83 -1.22 -10.65 -4.16
C TYR A 83 -1.13 -11.93 -4.99
N SER A 84 -0.92 -11.84 -6.31
CA SER A 84 -0.92 -13.00 -7.19
C SER A 84 0.46 -13.67 -7.30
N PRO A 85 0.49 -15.00 -7.54
CA PRO A 85 1.72 -15.71 -7.89
C PRO A 85 2.39 -15.19 -9.15
N SER A 86 1.62 -14.71 -10.13
CA SER A 86 2.20 -14.12 -11.34
C SER A 86 3.00 -12.86 -11.04
N GLY A 87 2.60 -12.03 -10.06
CA GLY A 87 3.40 -10.89 -9.63
C GLY A 87 4.65 -11.34 -8.89
N PHE A 88 4.48 -12.12 -7.82
CA PHE A 88 5.58 -12.50 -6.95
C PHE A 88 6.63 -13.37 -7.66
N GLU A 89 6.25 -14.45 -8.33
CA GLU A 89 7.24 -15.38 -8.90
C GLU A 89 8.10 -14.75 -9.98
N ASN A 90 7.56 -13.78 -10.72
CA ASN A 90 8.29 -13.04 -11.76
C ASN A 90 9.15 -11.90 -11.20
N GLN A 91 8.85 -11.39 -10.00
CA GLN A 91 9.47 -10.18 -9.45
C GLN A 91 10.10 -10.36 -8.06
N LYS A 92 10.14 -11.58 -7.52
CA LYS A 92 10.77 -11.88 -6.21
C LYS A 92 12.24 -11.48 -6.12
N ASN A 93 12.92 -11.42 -7.26
CA ASN A 93 14.32 -11.00 -7.39
C ASN A 93 14.45 -9.63 -8.08
N TYR A 94 13.43 -8.78 -8.00
CA TYR A 94 13.47 -7.45 -8.62
C TYR A 94 14.58 -6.60 -7.99
N LYS A 95 15.65 -6.33 -8.75
CA LYS A 95 16.91 -5.70 -8.30
C LYS A 95 16.79 -4.31 -7.65
N TYR A 96 15.62 -3.68 -7.72
CA TYR A 96 15.37 -2.36 -7.14
C TYR A 96 14.48 -2.41 -5.91
N ALA A 97 14.04 -3.59 -5.49
CA ALA A 97 13.39 -3.82 -4.21
C ALA A 97 14.40 -4.44 -3.24
N ASP A 98 14.52 -3.85 -2.05
CA ASP A 98 15.31 -4.40 -0.95
C ASP A 98 14.58 -5.60 -0.30
N TYR A 99 13.26 -5.67 -0.47
CA TYR A 99 12.48 -6.83 -0.05
C TYR A 99 11.27 -7.05 -0.94
N THR A 100 11.01 -8.31 -1.30
CA THR A 100 9.82 -8.71 -2.04
C THR A 100 9.08 -9.83 -1.33
N CYS A 101 7.75 -9.71 -1.19
CA CYS A 101 6.94 -10.72 -0.51
C CYS A 101 5.53 -10.85 -1.10
N TYR A 102 4.81 -11.88 -0.69
CA TYR A 102 3.36 -11.89 -0.84
C TYR A 102 2.71 -10.99 0.22
N LEU A 103 1.62 -10.31 -0.15
CA LEU A 103 0.74 -9.67 0.82
C LEU A 103 -0.21 -10.72 1.41
N SER A 104 -0.24 -10.85 2.74
CA SER A 104 -1.16 -11.76 3.42
C SER A 104 -2.63 -11.33 3.25
N PHE A 105 -3.56 -12.27 3.45
CA PHE A 105 -4.99 -11.97 3.40
C PHE A 105 -5.38 -10.87 4.39
N ASP A 106 -6.29 -9.99 4.02
CA ASP A 106 -6.64 -8.76 4.76
C ASP A 106 -7.49 -9.00 6.00
N THR A 107 -6.92 -9.66 6.99
CA THR A 107 -7.45 -9.65 8.35
C THR A 107 -6.81 -8.51 9.13
N LYS A 108 -7.49 -8.00 10.18
CA LYS A 108 -6.91 -7.01 11.09
C LYS A 108 -5.55 -7.45 11.65
N LYS A 109 -5.43 -8.74 12.01
CA LYS A 109 -4.18 -9.31 12.55
C LYS A 109 -3.05 -9.27 11.52
N ASN A 110 -3.34 -9.70 10.29
CA ASN A 110 -2.34 -9.74 9.22
C ASN A 110 -1.92 -8.34 8.80
N ALA A 111 -2.88 -7.41 8.62
CA ALA A 111 -2.58 -6.02 8.29
C ALA A 111 -1.69 -5.37 9.37
N LYS A 112 -2.07 -5.51 10.66
CA LYS A 112 -1.26 -5.00 11.76
C LYS A 112 0.14 -5.60 11.76
N HIS A 113 0.24 -6.93 11.67
CA HIS A 113 1.53 -7.62 11.65
C HIS A 113 2.40 -7.18 10.47
N PHE A 114 1.84 -7.06 9.27
CA PHE A 114 2.58 -6.64 8.09
C PHE A 114 3.14 -5.22 8.24
N ILE A 115 2.31 -4.27 8.69
CA ILE A 115 2.72 -2.88 8.91
C ILE A 115 3.71 -2.75 10.08
N ASP A 116 3.56 -3.54 11.15
CA ASP A 116 4.54 -3.59 12.25
C ASP A 116 5.91 -4.12 11.81
N THR A 117 5.92 -5.06 10.86
CA THR A 117 7.14 -5.69 10.39
C THR A 117 7.92 -4.81 9.42
N ILE A 118 7.27 -4.23 8.42
CA ILE A 118 7.98 -3.42 7.40
C ILE A 118 8.16 -1.96 7.81
N LYS A 119 7.35 -1.47 8.77
CA LYS A 119 7.36 -0.09 9.29
C LYS A 119 7.45 0.95 8.15
N PRO A 120 6.47 1.00 7.23
CA PRO A 120 6.58 1.86 6.07
C PRO A 120 6.41 3.33 6.48
N ASP A 121 7.23 4.20 5.92
CA ASP A 121 7.08 5.65 6.03
C ASP A 121 6.12 6.20 4.97
N ALA A 122 5.87 5.44 3.89
CA ALA A 122 4.86 5.71 2.88
C ALA A 122 4.40 4.42 2.19
N ALA A 123 3.17 4.40 1.67
CA ALA A 123 2.62 3.28 0.91
C ALA A 123 2.12 3.73 -0.47
N VAL A 124 2.38 2.94 -1.50
CA VAL A 124 1.94 3.13 -2.87
C VAL A 124 1.21 1.87 -3.31
N VAL A 125 -0.10 1.96 -3.49
CA VAL A 125 -0.92 0.88 -4.06
C VAL A 125 -1.11 1.16 -5.54
N ILE A 126 -1.04 0.11 -6.36
CA ILE A 126 -1.23 0.24 -7.80
C ILE A 126 -2.67 -0.09 -8.17
N ARG A 127 -3.25 0.79 -8.98
CA ARG A 127 -4.53 0.69 -9.67
C ARG A 127 -5.76 0.70 -8.77
N TYR A 128 -6.07 -0.39 -8.07
CA TYR A 128 -7.30 -0.46 -7.25
C TYR A 128 -7.23 -1.42 -6.04
N ASP A 129 -6.12 -2.10 -5.77
CA ASP A 129 -6.07 -3.20 -4.77
C ASP A 129 -5.99 -2.69 -3.32
N LEU A 130 -6.99 -1.91 -2.92
CA LEU A 130 -7.10 -1.26 -1.61
C LEU A 130 -7.81 -2.18 -0.61
N TRP A 131 -7.03 -3.01 0.07
CA TRP A 131 -7.47 -3.86 1.17
C TRP A 131 -7.80 -3.06 2.44
N TYR A 132 -9.05 -3.13 2.91
CA TYR A 132 -9.57 -2.24 3.94
C TYR A 132 -8.76 -2.27 5.25
N ASN A 133 -8.39 -3.44 5.76
CA ASN A 133 -7.67 -3.50 7.03
C ASN A 133 -6.23 -2.97 6.88
N HIS A 134 -5.55 -3.20 5.74
CA HIS A 134 -4.25 -2.59 5.45
C HIS A 134 -4.31 -1.07 5.35
N ILE A 135 -5.22 -0.51 4.53
CA ILE A 135 -5.33 0.95 4.37
C ILE A 135 -5.82 1.63 5.66
N SER A 136 -6.68 0.96 6.42
CA SER A 136 -7.11 1.45 7.73
C SER A 136 -5.96 1.45 8.74
N GLU A 137 -5.05 0.47 8.67
CA GLU A 137 -3.89 0.42 9.56
C GLU A 137 -2.84 1.48 9.21
N LEU A 138 -2.62 1.75 7.92
CA LEU A 138 -1.81 2.89 7.46
C LEU A 138 -2.36 4.21 8.00
N ASN A 139 -3.67 4.43 7.82
CA ASN A 139 -4.33 5.67 8.24
C ASN A 139 -4.31 5.90 9.75
N LYS A 140 -4.52 4.85 10.56
CA LYS A 140 -4.39 4.95 12.03
C LYS A 140 -2.99 5.38 12.48
N ARG A 141 -1.97 5.04 11.71
CA ARG A 141 -0.56 5.37 11.98
C ARG A 141 -0.12 6.65 11.28
N CYS A 142 -1.05 7.35 10.62
CA CYS A 142 -0.77 8.54 9.83
C CYS A 142 0.27 8.32 8.72
N ILE A 143 0.39 7.08 8.22
CA ILE A 143 1.29 6.72 7.13
C ILE A 143 0.60 7.12 5.83
N PRO A 144 1.21 7.97 4.99
CA PRO A 144 0.58 8.46 3.78
C PRO A 144 0.43 7.35 2.74
N LEU A 145 -0.74 7.30 2.11
CA LEU A 145 -1.13 6.32 1.10
C LEU A 145 -1.37 6.98 -0.25
N PHE A 146 -0.71 6.46 -1.27
CA PHE A 146 -0.80 6.89 -2.66
C PHE A 146 -1.42 5.80 -3.51
N LEU A 147 -2.38 6.18 -4.35
CA LEU A 147 -2.93 5.28 -5.36
C LEU A 147 -2.39 5.68 -6.73
N LEU A 148 -1.53 4.84 -7.31
CA LEU A 148 -0.91 5.09 -8.61
C LEU A 148 -1.66 4.37 -9.73
N CYS A 149 -1.78 5.01 -10.89
CA CYS A 149 -2.52 4.49 -12.05
C CYS A 149 -3.96 4.07 -11.71
N ALA A 150 -4.60 4.87 -10.85
CA ALA A 150 -5.96 4.66 -10.43
C ALA A 150 -6.92 4.64 -11.63
N THR A 151 -7.77 3.63 -11.68
CA THR A 151 -8.83 3.48 -12.68
C THR A 151 -10.17 3.47 -11.99
N LYS A 152 -11.18 4.09 -12.61
CA LYS A 152 -12.56 4.01 -12.15
C LYS A 152 -12.97 2.54 -11.97
N PRO A 153 -13.50 2.14 -10.81
CA PRO A 153 -13.97 0.78 -10.59
C PRO A 153 -15.19 0.50 -11.48
N LYS A 154 -15.33 -0.74 -11.93
CA LYS A 154 -16.59 -1.22 -12.50
C LYS A 154 -17.67 -1.11 -11.42
N ARG A 155 -18.86 -0.59 -11.77
CA ARG A 155 -19.96 -0.30 -10.83
C ARG A 155 -20.50 -1.60 -10.21
N SER A 156 -19.83 -2.09 -9.18
CA SER A 156 -20.24 -3.26 -8.39
C SER A 156 -20.73 -2.87 -7.00
N PHE A 157 -20.41 -1.66 -6.54
CA PHE A 157 -20.80 -1.14 -5.24
C PHE A 157 -21.33 0.31 -5.35
N PRO A 158 -22.06 0.79 -4.33
CA PRO A 158 -22.52 2.17 -4.28
C PRO A 158 -21.37 3.18 -4.28
N GLN A 159 -21.64 4.39 -4.78
CA GLN A 159 -20.65 5.48 -4.83
C GLN A 159 -20.08 5.85 -3.45
N SER A 160 -20.91 5.77 -2.40
CA SER A 160 -20.50 6.01 -1.01
C SER A 160 -19.45 5.01 -0.51
N TYR A 161 -19.50 3.75 -0.99
CA TYR A 161 -18.48 2.75 -0.69
C TYR A 161 -17.14 3.16 -1.29
N TYR A 162 -17.12 3.52 -2.58
CA TYR A 162 -15.90 3.95 -3.25
C TYR A 162 -15.33 5.25 -2.66
N LYS A 163 -16.17 6.25 -2.38
CA LYS A 163 -15.73 7.47 -1.69
C LYS A 163 -15.02 7.14 -0.37
N LYS A 164 -15.55 6.17 0.38
CA LYS A 164 -14.97 5.76 1.66
C LYS A 164 -13.66 4.98 1.54
N ILE A 165 -13.53 4.08 0.56
CA ILE A 165 -12.30 3.30 0.35
C ILE A 165 -11.19 4.18 -0.23
N TYR A 166 -11.48 4.93 -1.28
CA TYR A 166 -10.49 5.81 -1.91
C TYR A 166 -10.19 7.06 -1.06
N GLY A 167 -11.07 7.44 -0.14
CA GLY A 167 -10.82 8.50 0.85
C GLY A 167 -9.70 8.20 1.85
N PHE A 168 -9.18 6.96 1.91
CA PHE A 168 -7.96 6.65 2.65
C PHE A 168 -6.69 7.13 1.93
N CYS A 169 -6.75 7.40 0.63
CA CYS A 169 -5.60 7.83 -0.15
C CYS A 169 -5.38 9.34 0.00
N ASP A 170 -4.17 9.73 0.38
CA ASP A 170 -3.77 11.14 0.44
C ASP A 170 -3.66 11.77 -0.95
N THR A 171 -3.36 10.96 -1.96
CA THR A 171 -3.26 11.38 -3.35
C THR A 171 -3.58 10.22 -4.29
N ILE A 172 -4.43 10.49 -5.27
CA ILE A 172 -4.81 9.56 -6.32
C ILE A 172 -4.20 10.05 -7.64
N ILE A 173 -3.48 9.19 -8.34
CA ILE A 173 -2.87 9.49 -9.64
C ILE A 173 -3.52 8.60 -10.68
N THR A 174 -4.17 9.17 -11.68
CA THR A 174 -4.89 8.43 -12.74
C THR A 174 -4.12 8.45 -14.05
N MET A 175 -4.44 7.54 -14.97
CA MET A 175 -3.85 7.55 -16.32
C MET A 175 -4.67 8.36 -17.33
N SER A 176 -5.99 8.41 -17.16
CA SER A 176 -6.90 9.12 -18.06
C SER A 176 -7.60 10.28 -17.35
N GLN A 177 -8.01 11.27 -18.15
CA GLN A 177 -8.81 12.41 -17.68
C GLN A 177 -10.21 11.95 -17.21
N ASN A 178 -10.79 10.93 -17.86
CA ASN A 178 -12.06 10.34 -17.46
C ASN A 178 -12.00 9.73 -16.05
N ASP A 179 -10.90 9.05 -15.73
CA ASP A 179 -10.67 8.54 -14.38
C ASP A 179 -10.49 9.68 -13.38
N THR A 180 -9.76 10.73 -13.74
CA THR A 180 -9.59 11.93 -12.89
C THR A 180 -10.94 12.53 -12.52
N HIS A 181 -11.78 12.81 -13.52
CA HIS A 181 -13.11 13.38 -13.31
C HIS A 181 -14.01 12.47 -12.46
N TYR A 182 -13.87 11.14 -12.58
CA TYR A 182 -14.58 10.23 -11.71
C TYR A 182 -14.17 10.42 -10.24
N PHE A 183 -12.88 10.45 -9.91
CA PHE A 183 -12.45 10.63 -8.53
C PHE A 183 -12.75 12.04 -8.00
N GLU A 184 -12.66 13.08 -8.84
CA GLU A 184 -13.10 14.44 -8.50
C GLU A 184 -14.60 14.49 -8.17
N SER A 185 -15.44 13.75 -8.91
CA SER A 185 -16.88 13.65 -8.61
C SER A 185 -17.18 12.96 -7.26
N LEU A 186 -16.20 12.29 -6.67
CA LEU A 186 -16.27 11.74 -5.32
C LEU A 186 -15.75 12.71 -4.25
N ASP A 187 -15.35 13.92 -4.64
CA ASP A 187 -14.69 14.90 -3.78
C ASP A 187 -13.35 14.35 -3.23
N LEU A 188 -12.59 13.69 -4.12
CA LEU A 188 -11.28 13.13 -3.81
C LEU A 188 -10.18 13.84 -4.59
N LYS A 189 -9.08 14.16 -3.89
CA LYS A 189 -7.89 14.79 -4.46
C LYS A 189 -7.21 13.83 -5.46
N SER A 190 -7.39 14.10 -6.74
CA SER A 190 -6.83 13.28 -7.82
C SER A 190 -6.07 14.12 -8.85
N TYR A 191 -5.11 13.49 -9.53
CA TYR A 191 -4.28 14.12 -10.54
C TYR A 191 -4.11 13.20 -11.74
N GLN A 192 -4.32 13.73 -12.95
CA GLN A 192 -3.96 13.01 -14.15
C GLN A 192 -2.43 12.94 -14.31
N MET A 193 -1.92 11.75 -14.60
CA MET A 193 -0.52 11.53 -14.93
C MET A 193 -0.22 12.15 -16.30
N LYS A 194 0.44 13.31 -16.30
CA LYS A 194 1.01 13.93 -17.52
C LYS A 194 2.39 13.31 -17.79
N LYS A 195 2.83 13.29 -19.07
CA LYS A 195 4.13 12.73 -19.52
C LYS A 195 5.35 13.22 -18.71
N SER A 196 5.26 14.37 -18.02
CA SER A 196 6.30 14.87 -17.10
C SER A 196 6.14 14.29 -15.68
N TYR A 197 6.51 13.01 -15.50
CA TYR A 197 6.45 12.25 -14.23
C TYR A 197 7.14 12.88 -13.00
N LEU A 198 7.89 13.98 -13.19
CA LEU A 198 8.85 14.49 -12.20
C LEU A 198 8.23 15.34 -11.08
N LYS A 199 7.13 16.06 -11.32
CA LYS A 199 6.57 17.02 -10.35
C LYS A 199 5.72 16.34 -9.26
N PRO A 200 4.83 15.38 -9.57
CA PRO A 200 4.05 14.65 -8.56
C PRO A 200 4.94 13.74 -7.69
N LEU A 201 5.99 13.14 -8.26
CA LEU A 201 6.91 12.26 -7.54
C LEU A 201 7.85 13.03 -6.61
N LYS A 202 8.38 14.19 -7.05
CA LYS A 202 9.10 15.11 -6.16
C LYS A 202 8.19 15.69 -5.09
N ASN A 203 6.92 15.97 -5.40
CA ASN A 203 5.95 16.40 -4.41
C ASN A 203 5.58 15.27 -3.45
N LEU A 204 5.46 14.02 -3.91
CA LEU A 204 5.26 12.82 -3.11
C LEU A 204 6.42 12.64 -2.13
N ILE A 205 7.64 12.62 -2.64
CA ILE A 205 8.86 12.53 -1.82
C ILE A 205 8.94 13.72 -0.85
N LYS A 206 8.72 14.96 -1.31
CA LYS A 206 8.72 16.17 -0.46
C LYS A 206 7.57 16.19 0.56
N LEU A 207 6.40 15.66 0.24
CA LEU A 207 5.25 15.51 1.15
C LEU A 207 5.56 14.43 2.19
N VAL A 208 6.12 13.30 1.78
CA VAL A 208 6.58 12.22 2.67
C VAL A 208 7.65 12.77 3.61
N SER A 209 8.71 13.42 3.09
CA SER A 209 9.76 14.06 3.90
C SER A 209 9.21 15.12 4.85
N LYS A 210 8.37 16.06 4.36
CA LYS A 210 7.80 17.14 5.18
C LYS A 210 6.88 16.61 6.28
N ARG A 211 6.12 15.55 6.02
CA ARG A 211 5.19 14.97 7.00
C ARG A 211 5.93 14.10 8.02
N LEU A 212 7.02 13.45 7.63
CA LEU A 212 7.95 12.79 8.54
C LEU A 212 8.66 13.78 9.46
N GLU A 213 9.10 14.93 8.94
CA GLU A 213 9.69 16.02 9.75
C GLU A 213 8.69 16.55 10.80
N LEU A 214 7.45 16.83 10.39
CA LEU A 214 6.39 17.28 11.30
C LEU A 214 6.08 16.22 12.38
N TYR A 215 6.02 14.95 12.00
CA TYR A 215 5.79 13.86 12.96
C TYR A 215 6.94 13.72 13.98
N MET A 216 8.19 13.82 13.53
CA MET A 216 9.36 13.80 14.43
C MET A 216 9.42 15.04 15.33
N TYR A 217 9.01 16.21 14.83
CA TYR A 217 8.87 17.42 15.63
C TYR A 217 7.84 17.23 16.76
N HIS A 218 6.64 16.73 16.46
CA HIS A 218 5.61 16.49 17.49
C HIS A 218 5.99 15.37 18.47
N THR A 219 6.70 14.33 18.02
CA THR A 219 7.14 13.22 18.87
C THR A 219 8.30 13.64 19.80
N SER A 220 9.22 14.46 19.32
CA SER A 220 10.30 15.02 20.15
C SER A 220 9.81 16.05 21.17
N GLN A 221 8.79 16.85 20.83
CA GLN A 221 8.16 17.78 21.77
C GLN A 221 7.38 17.04 22.87
N SER A 222 6.62 15.99 22.52
CA SER A 222 5.91 15.16 23.53
C SER A 222 6.86 14.36 24.44
N GLN A 223 8.04 13.97 23.96
CA GLN A 223 9.10 13.39 24.79
C GLN A 223 9.82 14.42 25.69
N LYS A 224 10.01 15.67 25.22
CA LYS A 224 10.54 16.76 26.06
C LYS A 224 9.56 17.16 27.16
N ILE A 225 8.27 17.26 26.84
CA ILE A 225 7.21 17.58 27.79
C ILE A 225 7.11 16.48 28.87
N SER A 226 7.11 15.20 28.49
CA SER A 226 7.07 14.09 29.48
C SER A 226 8.32 13.95 30.36
N ARG A 227 9.47 14.49 29.95
CA ARG A 227 10.68 14.62 30.79
C ARG A 227 10.62 15.83 31.71
N SER A 228 9.99 16.93 31.29
CA SER A 228 9.78 18.14 32.11
C SER A 228 8.81 17.94 33.27
N TYR A 229 7.93 16.94 33.21
CA TYR A 229 6.99 16.58 34.30
C TYR A 229 7.53 15.47 35.23
N LYS A 230 8.76 14.98 34.99
CA LYS A 230 9.42 13.93 35.80
C LYS A 230 10.63 14.43 36.60
N ASN A 231 10.94 15.72 36.52
CA ASN A 231 11.89 16.43 37.37
C ASN A 231 11.12 17.46 38.20
#